data_AF-A0A2H0QNU9-F1
#
_entry.id   AF-A0A2H0QNU9-F1
#
_cell.length_a   1.000
_cell.length_b   1.000
_cell.length_c   1.000
_cell.angle_alpha   90.00
_cell.angle_beta   90.00
_cell.angle_gamma   90.00
#
_symmetry.space_group_name_H-M   'P 1'
#
loop_
_entity.id
_entity.type
_entity.pdbx_description
1 polymer ?
#
loop_
_entity_poly.entity_id
_entity_poly.type
_entity_poly.pdbx_seq_one_letter_code
_entity_poly.pdbx_strand_id
1 'polypeptide(L)' 'MNEDDFEGTLILEKLAEIDKLDAFYDAIDSDDFEQAIILMKRARVDSETISLVLKKMTNSED' A
#
# COMPACT_ATOMS: atom_id res chain seq x y z
N MET A 1 -10.16 17.30 4.74
CA MET A 1 -9.16 16.26 4.44
C MET A 1 -9.96 15.02 4.16
N ASN A 2 -9.94 14.54 2.93
CA ASN A 2 -10.59 13.28 2.58
C ASN A 2 -9.82 12.17 3.31
N GLU A 3 -10.51 11.30 4.02
CA GLU A 3 -9.90 10.22 4.81
C GLU A 3 -9.02 9.30 3.94
N ASP A 4 -9.27 9.28 2.63
CA ASP A 4 -8.52 8.52 1.63
C ASP A 4 -7.07 8.96 1.42
N ASP A 5 -6.79 10.27 1.44
CA ASP A 5 -5.42 10.80 1.28
C ASP A 5 -4.57 10.53 2.53
N PHE A 6 -5.24 10.43 3.68
CA PHE A 6 -4.60 10.20 4.98
C PHE A 6 -4.07 8.76 5.10
N GLU A 7 -4.85 7.76 4.69
CA GLU A 7 -4.40 6.37 4.71
C GLU A 7 -3.27 6.11 3.72
N GLY A 8 -3.35 6.66 2.50
CA GLY A 8 -2.31 6.49 1.48
C GLY A 8 -0.96 7.03 1.94
N THR A 9 -0.95 8.23 2.53
CA THR A 9 0.28 8.86 3.03
C THR A 9 0.89 8.07 4.19
N LEU A 10 0.07 7.61 5.14
CA LEU A 10 0.55 6.85 6.30
C LEU A 10 1.20 5.51 5.92
N ILE A 11 0.69 4.83 4.90
CA ILE A 11 1.27 3.56 4.44
C ILE A 11 2.64 3.77 3.82
N LEU A 12 2.77 4.80 2.98
CA LEU A 12 4.03 5.15 2.34
C LEU A 12 5.09 5.57 3.37
N GLU A 13 4.69 6.32 4.40
CA GLU A 13 5.55 6.66 5.54
C GLU A 13 6.05 5.40 6.26
N LYS A 14 5.16 4.47 6.64
CA LYS A 14 5.54 3.21 7.31
C LYS A 14 6.45 2.32 6.46
N LEU A 15 6.26 2.31 5.13
CA LEU A 15 7.13 1.57 4.21
C LEU A 15 8.50 2.25 4.05
N ALA A 16 8.54 3.59 4.05
CA ALA A 16 9.78 4.36 4.02
C ALA A 16 10.61 4.13 5.30
N GLU A 17 9.98 4.03 6.48
CA GLU A 17 10.65 3.73 7.75
C GLU A 17 11.42 2.41 7.77
N ILE A 18 11.08 1.47 6.87
CA ILE A 18 11.72 0.15 6.77
C ILE A 18 12.50 -0.07 5.47
N ASP A 19 12.77 0.99 4.70
CA ASP A 19 13.44 0.94 3.38
C ASP A 19 12.74 -0.04 2.42
N LYS A 20 11.41 -0.02 2.38
CA LYS A 20 10.58 -0.85 1.50
C LYS A 20 9.69 -0.05 0.56
N LEU A 21 9.85 1.26 0.52
CA LEU A 21 9.06 2.14 -0.34
C LEU A 21 9.29 1.81 -1.83
N ASP A 22 10.54 1.71 -2.28
CA ASP A 22 10.86 1.38 -3.68
C ASP A 22 10.30 0.00 -4.07
N ALA A 23 10.51 -1.00 -3.22
CA ALA A 23 10.01 -2.36 -3.45
C ALA A 23 8.47 -2.42 -3.50
N PHE A 24 7.79 -1.50 -2.82
CA PHE A 24 6.34 -1.39 -2.88
C PHE A 24 5.90 -0.80 -4.21
N TYR A 25 6.54 0.27 -4.69
CA TYR A 25 6.26 0.83 -6.01
C TYR A 25 6.53 -0.18 -7.13
N ASP A 26 7.65 -0.91 -7.07
CA ASP A 26 7.98 -1.97 -8.04
C ASP A 26 6.88 -3.05 -8.10
N ALA A 27 6.32 -3.41 -6.93
CA ALA A 27 5.23 -4.38 -6.83
C ALA A 27 3.93 -3.84 -7.44
N ILE A 28 3.61 -2.56 -7.24
CA ILE A 28 2.43 -1.92 -7.86
C ILE A 28 2.59 -1.83 -9.38
N ASP A 29 3.73 -1.37 -9.87
CA ASP A 29 4.00 -1.21 -11.30
C ASP A 29 4.01 -2.55 -12.06
N SER A 30 4.24 -3.65 -11.35
CA SER A 30 4.24 -5.02 -11.91
C SER A 30 2.95 -5.80 -11.65
N ASP A 31 1.90 -5.17 -11.11
CA ASP A 31 0.66 -5.83 -10.66
C ASP A 31 0.89 -6.99 -9.65
N ASP A 32 2.02 -6.98 -8.93
CA ASP A 32 2.36 -7.96 -7.90
C ASP A 32 1.73 -7.57 -6.55
N PHE A 33 0.41 -7.71 -6.49
CA PHE A 33 -0.36 -7.39 -5.29
C PHE A 33 -0.01 -8.31 -4.10
N GLU A 34 0.47 -9.53 -4.36
CA GLU A 34 0.92 -10.44 -3.30
C GLU A 34 2.15 -9.85 -2.59
N GLN A 35 3.11 -9.36 -3.36
CA GLN A 35 4.29 -8.69 -2.83
C GLN A 35 3.92 -7.38 -2.12
N ALA A 36 3.01 -6.58 -2.68
CA ALA A 36 2.52 -5.36 -2.03
C ALA A 36 1.91 -5.65 -0.63
N ILE A 37 1.12 -6.73 -0.49
CA ILE A 37 0.56 -7.19 0.79
C ILE A 37 1.67 -7.56 1.78
N ILE A 38 2.68 -8.31 1.34
CA ILE A 38 3.80 -8.73 2.20
C ILE A 38 4.54 -7.52 2.74
N LEU A 39 4.78 -6.50 1.90
CA LEU A 39 5.47 -5.28 2.28
C LEU A 39 4.66 -4.46 3.29
N MET A 40 3.36 -4.28 3.05
CA MET A 40 2.46 -3.58 3.99
C MET A 40 2.37 -4.29 5.36
N LYS A 41 2.32 -5.64 5.37
CA LYS A 41 2.36 -6.43 6.61
C LYS A 41 3.67 -6.24 7.37
N ARG A 42 4.80 -6.20 6.66
CA ARG A 42 6.12 -5.92 7.28
C ARG A 42 6.19 -4.53 7.89
N ALA A 43 5.52 -3.57 7.27
CA ALA A 43 5.35 -2.20 7.76
C ALA A 43 4.30 -2.08 8.89
N ARG A 44 3.75 -3.20 9.39
CA ARG A 44 2.71 -3.23 10.44
C ARG A 44 1.48 -2.41 10.08
N VAL A 45 1.10 -2.43 8.80
CA VAL A 45 -0.22 -2.00 8.35
C VAL A 45 -1.22 -3.12 8.69
N ASP A 46 -2.37 -2.76 9.24
CA ASP A 46 -3.41 -3.72 9.58
C ASP A 46 -4.13 -4.25 8.34
N SER A 47 -4.84 -5.37 8.51
CA SER A 47 -5.51 -6.06 7.41
C SER A 47 -6.67 -5.27 6.80
N GLU A 48 -7.30 -4.37 7.54
CA GLU A 48 -8.43 -3.57 7.05
C GLU A 48 -7.92 -2.51 6.07
N THR A 49 -6.89 -1.76 6.48
CA THR A 49 -6.22 -0.78 5.61
C THR A 49 -5.59 -1.45 4.38
N ILE A 50 -4.94 -2.62 4.52
CA ILE A 50 -4.43 -3.37 3.36
C ILE A 50 -5.55 -3.72 2.37
N SER A 51 -6.69 -4.20 2.88
CA SER A 51 -7.82 -4.59 2.03
C SER A 51 -8.39 -3.40 1.26
N LEU A 52 -8.44 -2.23 1.91
CA LEU A 52 -8.93 -1.00 1.31
C LEU A 52 -7.98 -0.47 0.23
N VAL A 53 -6.67 -0.53 0.46
CA VAL A 53 -5.63 -0.15 -0.51
C VAL A 53 -5.69 -1.02 -1.76
N LEU A 54 -5.77 -2.34 -1.59
CA LEU A 54 -5.93 -3.27 -2.71
C LEU A 54 -7.18 -2.96 -3.51
N LYS A 55 -8.30 -2.68 -2.83
CA LYS A 55 -9.56 -2.31 -3.49
C LYS A 55 -9.41 -1.05 -4.35
N LYS A 56 -8.68 -0.04 -3.87
CA LYS A 56 -8.42 1.20 -4.60
C LYS A 56 -7.52 0.95 -5.82
N MET A 57 -6.47 0.15 -5.65
CA MET A 57 -5.56 -0.23 -6.74
C MET A 57 -6.29 -0.98 -7.86
N THR A 58 -7.18 -1.91 -7.50
CA THR A 58 -7.96 -2.67 -8.48
C THR A 58 -9.13 -1.88 -9.10
N ASN A 59 -9.59 -0.80 -8.47
CA ASN A 59 -10.68 0.07 -8.98
C ASN A 59 -10.15 1.33 -9.69
N SER A 60 -8.88 1.38 -10.12
CA SER A 60 -8.42 2.46 -11.02
C SER A 60 -8.98 2.35 -12.45
N GLU A 61 -9.93 1.44 -12.70
CA GLU A 61 -10.80 1.46 -13.87
C GLU A 61 -12.13 2.18 -13.55
N ASP A 62 -12.14 3.52 -13.53
CA ASP A 62 -13.31 4.36 -13.87
C ASP A 62 -12.91 5.84 -14.08
#